data_AF-A0A7S4SR20-F1
#
_entry.id   AF-A0A7S4SR20-F1
#
_cell.length_a   1.000
_cell.length_b   1.000
_cell.length_c   1.000
_cell.angle_alpha   90.00
_cell.angle_beta   90.00
_cell.angle_gamma   90.00
#
_symmetry.space_group_name_H-M   'P 1'
#
loop_
_entity.id
_entity.type
_entity.pdbx_description
1 polymer ?
#
loop_
_entity_poly.entity_id
_entity_poly.type
_entity_poly.pdbx_seq_one_letter_code
_entity_poly.pdbx_strand_id
1 'polypeptide(L)'
;RIVMRYLAMLSKRSAGGGEGSGGIEQRVLQSNPILESFGNARTVRNDNSSRFGKFTEIQFETTGRLNGASIITYLLEKVRLITQAPGERNYHIFYELIVGLGREEKRE
;
A
#
# COMPACT_ATOMS: atom_id res chain seq x y z
N ARG A 1 8.11 0.50 -3.59
CA ARG A 1 7.94 -0.96 -3.88
C ARG A 1 9.25 -1.66 -4.25
N ILE A 2 10.04 -1.16 -5.21
CA ILE A 2 11.27 -1.84 -5.67
C ILE A 2 12.31 -1.98 -4.56
N VAL A 3 12.66 -0.88 -3.87
CA VAL A 3 13.62 -0.88 -2.74
C VAL A 3 13.18 -1.85 -1.65
N MET A 4 11.90 -1.83 -1.28
CA MET A 4 11.34 -2.76 -0.29
C MET A 4 11.50 -4.23 -0.67
N ARG A 5 11.26 -4.59 -1.94
CA ARG A 5 11.49 -5.97 -2.42
C ARG A 5 12.96 -6.34 -2.37
N TYR A 6 13.84 -5.39 -2.71
CA TYR A 6 15.28 -5.61 -2.66
C TYR A 6 15.78 -5.85 -1.23
N LEU A 7 15.40 -4.97 -0.29
CA LEU A 7 15.72 -5.12 1.14
C LEU A 7 15.20 -6.45 1.71
N ALA A 8 14.01 -6.87 1.30
CA ALA A 8 13.46 -8.17 1.68
C ALA A 8 14.26 -9.36 1.16
N MET A 9 14.74 -9.28 -0.09
CA MET A 9 15.60 -10.33 -0.65
C MET A 9 16.94 -10.42 0.08
N LEU A 10 17.53 -9.28 0.46
CA LEU A 10 18.78 -9.26 1.24
C LEU A 10 18.59 -9.88 2.63
N SER A 11 17.53 -9.50 3.34
CA SER A 11 17.17 -10.07 4.64
C SER A 11 17.04 -11.60 4.59
N LYS A 12 16.35 -12.13 3.58
CA LYS A 12 16.18 -13.58 3.37
C LYS A 12 17.50 -14.32 3.16
N ARG A 13 18.47 -13.70 2.48
CA ARG A 13 19.81 -14.30 2.28
C ARG A 13 20.58 -14.40 3.60
N SER A 14 20.48 -13.39 4.46
CA SER A 14 21.15 -13.37 5.77
C SER A 14 20.54 -14.35 6.79
N ALA A 15 19.28 -14.76 6.61
CA ALA A 15 18.53 -15.59 7.55
C ALA A 15 18.67 -17.12 7.34
N GLY A 16 19.55 -17.60 6.45
CA GLY A 16 19.88 -19.04 6.37
C GLY A 16 18.74 -19.96 5.91
N GLY A 17 17.90 -19.54 4.97
CA GLY A 17 17.05 -20.47 4.20
C GLY A 17 15.78 -20.99 4.88
N GLY A 18 15.28 -20.36 5.94
CA GLY A 18 13.97 -20.68 6.49
C GLY A 18 12.82 -20.15 5.63
N GLU A 19 12.11 -21.04 4.91
CA GLU A 19 10.86 -20.75 4.20
C GLU A 19 9.68 -20.51 5.17
N GLY A 20 9.73 -19.40 5.91
CA GLY A 20 8.57 -18.93 6.67
C GLY A 20 7.64 -18.13 5.76
N SER A 21 6.56 -18.73 5.28
CA SER A 21 5.46 -18.00 4.63
C SER A 21 4.91 -16.94 5.61
N GLY A 22 4.96 -15.65 5.25
CA GLY A 22 4.35 -14.58 6.07
C GLY A 22 5.29 -13.68 6.89
N GLY A 23 6.57 -13.56 6.48
CA GLY A 23 7.53 -12.63 7.06
C GLY A 23 7.10 -11.15 7.00
N ILE A 24 7.72 -10.31 7.84
CA ILE A 24 7.40 -8.87 7.97
C ILE A 24 7.47 -8.17 6.61
N GLU A 25 8.41 -8.57 5.76
CA GLU A 25 8.57 -7.99 4.43
C GLU A 25 7.37 -8.25 3.52
N GLN A 26 6.82 -9.47 3.59
CA GLN A 26 5.64 -9.82 2.81
C GLN A 26 4.42 -9.01 3.27
N ARG A 27 4.28 -8.80 4.58
CA ARG A 27 3.21 -7.96 5.16
C ARG A 27 3.32 -6.51 4.70
N VAL A 28 4.53 -5.93 4.71
CA VAL A 28 4.76 -4.55 4.20
C VAL A 28 4.50 -4.45 2.69
N LEU A 29 4.81 -5.50 1.92
CA LEU A 29 4.49 -5.51 0.50
C LEU A 29 2.98 -5.62 0.25
N GLN A 30 2.28 -6.46 1.03
CA GLN A 30 0.84 -6.70 0.99
C GLN A 30 -0.01 -5.53 1.50
N SER A 31 0.56 -4.62 2.30
CA SER A 31 -0.15 -3.40 2.70
C SER A 31 -0.26 -2.37 1.56
N ASN A 32 0.62 -2.42 0.56
CA ASN A 32 0.61 -1.42 -0.52
C ASN A 32 -0.68 -1.44 -1.34
N PRO A 33 -1.22 -2.58 -1.81
CA PRO A 33 -2.53 -2.61 -2.46
C PRO A 33 -3.61 -1.91 -1.64
N ILE A 34 -3.69 -2.19 -0.33
CA ILE A 34 -4.68 -1.55 0.57
C ILE A 34 -4.46 -0.03 0.60
N LEU A 35 -3.23 0.43 0.82
CA LEU A 35 -2.93 1.86 0.87
C LEU A 35 -3.13 2.57 -0.48
N GLU A 36 -2.89 1.88 -1.59
CA GLU A 36 -3.14 2.39 -2.94
C GLU A 36 -4.65 2.49 -3.20
N SER A 37 -5.44 1.48 -2.82
CA SER A 37 -6.91 1.52 -2.93
C SER A 37 -7.52 2.70 -2.19
N PHE A 38 -7.12 2.92 -0.93
CA PHE A 38 -7.71 3.96 -0.08
C PHE A 38 -7.06 5.34 -0.21
N GLY A 39 -5.85 5.42 -0.76
CA GLY A 39 -5.03 6.64 -0.75
C GLY A 39 -4.59 7.13 -2.12
N ASN A 40 -4.80 6.35 -3.19
CA ASN A 40 -4.53 6.80 -4.55
C ASN A 40 -5.81 7.06 -5.33
N ALA A 41 -5.70 7.98 -6.29
CA ALA A 41 -6.77 8.35 -7.19
C ALA A 41 -6.22 8.66 -8.58
N ARG A 42 -7.10 8.62 -9.59
CA ARG A 42 -6.76 9.11 -10.93
C ARG A 42 -6.81 10.63 -10.96
N THR A 43 -5.70 11.22 -11.40
CA THR A 43 -5.60 12.64 -11.77
C THR A 43 -5.44 12.78 -13.27
N VAL A 44 -5.44 14.00 -13.79
CA VAL A 44 -5.24 14.27 -15.24
C VAL A 44 -3.92 13.71 -15.77
N ARG A 45 -2.87 13.65 -14.93
CA ARG A 45 -1.50 13.28 -15.35
C ARG A 45 -1.04 11.91 -14.87
N ASN A 46 -1.73 11.32 -13.90
CA ASN A 46 -1.35 10.05 -13.31
C ASN A 46 -2.59 9.29 -12.84
N ASP A 47 -2.82 8.14 -13.45
CA ASP A 47 -3.97 7.27 -13.14
C ASP A 47 -3.91 6.62 -11.76
N ASN A 48 -2.73 6.58 -11.13
CA ASN A 48 -2.51 6.02 -9.81
C ASN A 48 -1.73 7.00 -8.90
N SER A 49 -2.16 8.26 -8.87
CA SER A 49 -1.51 9.30 -8.07
C SER A 49 -1.79 9.10 -6.58
N SER A 50 -0.74 8.99 -5.76
CA SER A 50 -0.88 9.06 -4.30
C SER A 50 -1.36 10.43 -3.85
N ARG A 51 -2.38 10.46 -3.00
CA ARG A 51 -2.96 11.67 -2.41
C ARG A 51 -2.74 11.73 -0.90
N PHE A 52 -1.68 11.07 -0.44
CA PHE A 52 -1.16 11.11 0.92
C PHE A 52 0.36 10.93 0.87
N GLY A 53 1.06 11.49 1.85
CA GLY A 53 2.46 11.18 2.13
C GLY A 53 2.57 9.85 2.86
N LYS A 54 3.56 9.04 2.49
CA LYS A 54 3.84 7.76 3.15
C LYS A 54 5.29 7.69 3.57
N PHE A 55 5.54 7.53 4.86
CA PHE A 55 6.84 7.16 5.42
C PHE A 55 6.80 5.68 5.80
N THR A 56 7.80 4.92 5.36
CA THR A 56 7.93 3.50 5.69
C THR A 56 9.27 3.30 6.37
N GLU A 57 9.23 3.04 7.67
CA GLU A 57 10.40 2.69 8.48
C GLU A 57 10.64 1.20 8.39
N ILE A 58 11.89 0.80 8.13
CA ILE A 58 12.32 -0.59 8.09
C ILE A 58 13.47 -0.77 9.06
N GLN A 59 13.32 -1.74 9.97
CA GLN A 59 14.26 -1.98 11.06
C GLN A 59 15.02 -3.28 10.79
N PHE A 60 16.33 -3.24 10.97
CA PHE A 60 17.23 -4.38 10.79
C PHE A 60 17.95 -4.70 12.09
N GLU A 61 18.18 -5.99 12.33
CA GLU A 61 19.14 -6.48 13.32
C GLU A 61 20.59 -6.20 12.86
N THR A 62 21.53 -6.27 13.80
CA THR A 62 22.98 -6.17 13.50
C THR A 62 23.47 -7.24 12.53
N THR A 63 22.76 -8.37 12.43
CA THR A 63 22.98 -9.46 11.48
C THR A 63 22.50 -9.14 10.06
N GLY A 64 21.85 -7.99 9.86
CA GLY A 64 21.26 -7.58 8.57
C GLY A 64 19.90 -8.23 8.28
N ARG A 65 19.35 -9.00 9.22
CA ARG A 65 18.00 -9.56 9.12
C ARG A 65 16.95 -8.50 9.44
N LEU A 66 15.84 -8.50 8.72
CA LEU A 66 14.74 -7.56 8.98
C LEU A 66 14.00 -7.96 10.27
N ASN A 67 13.89 -7.01 11.18
CA ASN A 67 13.32 -7.19 12.52
C ASN A 67 11.91 -6.60 12.64
N GLY A 68 11.65 -5.50 11.93
CA GLY A 68 10.44 -4.70 12.11
C GLY A 68 10.18 -3.78 10.94
N ALA A 69 8.94 -3.32 10.83
CA ALA A 69 8.57 -2.28 9.89
C ALA A 69 7.36 -1.50 10.40
N SER A 70 7.33 -0.20 10.13
CA SER A 70 6.23 0.69 10.46
C SER A 70 5.89 1.57 9.26
N ILE A 71 4.60 1.90 9.09
CA ILE A 71 4.14 2.81 8.06
C ILE A 71 3.40 3.95 8.72
N ILE A 72 3.84 5.18 8.45
CA ILE A 72 3.19 6.39 8.92
C ILE A 72 2.67 7.15 7.69
N THR A 73 1.40 7.54 7.74
CA THR A 73 0.74 8.28 6.66
C THR A 73 0.53 9.74 7.06
N TYR A 74 0.68 10.64 6.10
CA TYR A 74 0.59 12.07 6.29
C TYR A 74 -0.35 12.69 5.26
N LEU A 75 -1.08 13.73 5.68
CA LEU A 75 -1.80 14.65 4.78
C LEU A 75 -2.61 13.97 3.68
N LEU A 76 -3.52 13.07 4.06
CA LEU A 76 -4.52 12.56 3.12
C LEU A 76 -5.35 13.74 2.58
N GLU A 77 -5.51 13.82 1.26
CA GLU A 77 -6.35 14.81 0.59
C GLU A 77 -7.84 14.51 0.85
N LYS A 78 -8.33 14.86 2.05
CA LYS A 78 -9.70 14.56 2.49
C LYS A 78 -10.76 15.20 1.61
N VAL A 79 -10.48 16.38 1.04
CA VAL A 79 -11.41 17.10 0.14
C VAL A 79 -11.83 16.26 -1.07
N ARG A 80 -10.97 15.34 -1.53
CA ARG A 80 -11.26 14.44 -2.65
C ARG A 80 -12.48 13.55 -2.41
N LEU A 81 -12.82 13.28 -1.15
CA LEU A 81 -13.99 12.47 -0.81
C LEU A 81 -15.29 13.09 -1.31
N ILE A 82 -15.37 14.43 -1.34
CA ILE A 82 -16.59 15.17 -1.67
C ILE A 82 -16.52 15.90 -3.01
N THR A 83 -15.32 16.22 -3.50
CA THR A 83 -15.13 16.96 -4.76
C THR A 83 -13.98 16.39 -5.58
N GLN A 84 -14.14 16.38 -6.91
CA GLN A 84 -13.09 16.00 -7.85
C GLN A 84 -13.04 17.01 -8.99
N ALA A 85 -11.84 17.36 -9.46
CA ALA A 85 -11.67 18.21 -10.63
C ALA A 85 -12.13 17.47 -11.91
N PRO A 86 -12.52 18.20 -12.97
CA PRO A 86 -12.90 17.58 -14.24
C PRO A 86 -11.82 16.64 -14.77
N GLY A 87 -12.20 15.41 -15.13
CA GLY A 87 -11.29 14.37 -15.62
C GLY A 87 -10.56 13.58 -14.52
N GLU A 88 -10.75 13.91 -13.25
CA GLU A 88 -10.23 13.14 -12.11
C GLU A 88 -11.28 12.19 -11.54
N ARG A 89 -10.82 11.25 -10.70
CA ARG A 89 -11.68 10.33 -9.95
C ARG A 89 -11.49 10.50 -8.45
N ASN A 90 -12.43 9.92 -7.70
CA ASN A 90 -12.26 9.70 -6.26
C ASN A 90 -11.22 8.59 -6.01
N TYR A 91 -10.99 8.22 -4.75
CA TYR A 91 -10.11 7.11 -4.38
C TYR A 91 -10.56 5.79 -5.02
N HIS A 92 -9.59 4.95 -5.39
CA HIS A 92 -9.86 3.70 -6.13
C HIS A 92 -10.82 2.77 -5.40
N ILE A 93 -10.76 2.74 -4.05
CA ILE A 93 -11.58 1.86 -3.21
C ILE A 93 -13.08 1.97 -3.51
N PHE A 94 -13.61 3.15 -3.84
CA PHE A 94 -15.03 3.30 -4.16
C PHE A 94 -15.42 2.54 -5.42
N TYR A 95 -14.56 2.57 -6.43
CA TYR A 95 -14.79 1.87 -7.70
C TYR A 95 -14.50 0.37 -7.55
N GLU A 96 -13.46 0.01 -6.82
CA GLU A 96 -13.12 -1.37 -6.50
C GLU A 96 -14.22 -2.07 -5.69
N LEU A 97 -14.83 -1.37 -4.73
CA LEU A 97 -15.97 -1.88 -3.95
C LEU A 97 -17.18 -2.14 -4.84
N ILE A 98 -17.54 -1.18 -5.72
CA ILE A 98 -18.66 -1.35 -6.65
C ILE A 98 -18.39 -2.50 -7.63
N VAL A 99 -17.15 -2.76 -8.03
CA VAL A 99 -16.85 -3.90 -8.91
C VAL A 99 -16.79 -5.21 -8.12
N GLY A 100 -16.21 -5.20 -6.92
CA GLY A 100 -15.90 -6.37 -6.12
C GLY A 100 -17.06 -6.94 -5.30
N LEU A 101 -18.04 -6.13 -4.90
CA LEU A 101 -19.18 -6.60 -4.12
C LEU A 101 -20.14 -7.49 -4.93
N GLY A 102 -20.69 -8.50 -4.26
CA GLY A 102 -21.76 -9.35 -4.75
C GLY A 102 -23.07 -8.57 -4.97
N ARG A 103 -24.04 -9.19 -5.67
CA ARG A 103 -25.33 -8.53 -5.97
C ARG A 103 -26.15 -8.22 -4.72
N GLU A 104 -26.13 -9.11 -3.72
CA GLU A 104 -26.86 -8.94 -2.47
C GLU A 104 -26.21 -7.84 -1.61
N GLU A 105 -24.88 -7.85 -1.45
CA GLU A 105 -24.14 -6.83 -0.69
C GLU A 105 -24.27 -5.42 -1.27
N LYS A 106 -24.56 -5.29 -2.57
CA LYS A 106 -24.83 -3.99 -3.23
C LYS A 106 -26.22 -3.45 -2.97
N ARG A 107 -27.14 -4.28 -2.50
CA ARG A 107 -28.55 -3.94 -2.25
C ARG A 107 -28.80 -3.51 -0.81
N GLU A 108 -27.95 -3.94 0.12
CA GLU A 108 -27.91 -3.47 1.52
C GLU A 108 -27.38 -2.04 1.63
#